data_AF-A0A5C7VID6-F1
#
_entry.id   AF-A0A5C7VID6-F1
#
_cell.length_a   1.000
_cell.length_b   1.000
_cell.length_c   1.000
_cell.angle_alpha   90.00
_cell.angle_beta   90.00
_cell.angle_gamma   90.00
#
_symmetry.space_group_name_H-M   'P 1'
#
loop_
_entity.id
_entity.type
_entity.pdbx_description
1 polymer ?
#
loop_
_entity_poly.entity_id
_entity_poly.type
_entity_poly.pdbx_seq_one_letter_code
_entity_poly.pdbx_strand_id
1 'polypeptide(L)'
;MAYRVLAALGLAACSAVALHMLLPARWRLRVDAGLRRLAARSQTLFGRALAWRREQRRARAASLEADRVIRRAREAALRDEGRARGEWRGNVYHSDDFDKPRKPH
;
A
#
# COMPACT_ATOMS: atom_id res chain seq x y z
N MET A 1 -35.76 -4.20 14.73
CA MET A 1 -35.43 -4.71 13.38
C MET A 1 -34.26 -5.69 13.36
N ALA A 2 -33.11 -5.38 14.00
CA ALA A 2 -31.92 -6.24 14.00
C ALA A 2 -32.18 -7.70 14.44
N TYR A 3 -33.03 -7.93 15.45
CA TYR A 3 -33.37 -9.28 15.90
C TYR A 3 -34.07 -10.12 14.80
N ARG A 4 -34.94 -9.51 13.99
CA ARG A 4 -35.64 -10.21 12.90
C ARG A 4 -34.68 -10.62 11.81
N VAL A 5 -33.71 -9.75 11.51
CA VAL A 5 -32.65 -10.02 10.53
C VAL A 5 -31.77 -11.17 11.03
N LEU A 6 -31.34 -11.14 12.29
CA LEU A 6 -30.55 -12.22 12.89
C LEU A 6 -31.31 -13.54 12.93
N ALA A 7 -32.58 -13.53 13.32
CA ALA A 7 -33.43 -14.71 13.32
C ALA A 7 -33.61 -15.29 11.90
N ALA A 8 -33.85 -14.43 10.91
CA ALA A 8 -33.96 -14.86 9.51
C ALA A 8 -32.66 -15.45 8.97
N LEU A 9 -31.51 -14.85 9.29
CA LEU A 9 -30.19 -15.37 8.92
C LEU A 9 -29.91 -16.72 9.59
N GLY A 10 -30.22 -16.85 10.87
CA GLY A 10 -30.07 -18.11 11.60
C GLY A 10 -30.94 -19.22 11.02
N LEU A 11 -32.21 -18.92 10.72
CA LEU A 11 -33.12 -19.86 10.07
C LEU A 11 -32.59 -20.28 8.70
N ALA A 12 -32.20 -19.32 7.86
CA ALA A 12 -31.65 -19.59 6.53
C ALA A 12 -30.39 -20.47 6.59
N ALA A 13 -29.48 -20.21 7.53
CA ALA A 13 -28.29 -21.03 7.74
C ALA A 13 -28.65 -22.46 8.15
N CYS A 14 -29.60 -22.62 9.08
CA CYS A 14 -30.06 -23.94 9.53
C CYS A 14 -30.70 -24.73 8.39
N SER A 15 -31.60 -24.09 7.62
CA SER A 15 -32.22 -24.69 6.44
C SER A 15 -31.20 -25.09 5.38
N ALA A 16 -30.19 -24.25 5.13
CA ALA A 16 -29.13 -24.56 4.16
C ALA A 16 -28.30 -25.79 4.58
N VAL A 17 -27.98 -25.93 5.87
CA VAL A 17 -27.28 -27.12 6.39
C VAL A 17 -28.15 -28.36 6.26
N ALA A 18 -29.43 -28.26 6.63
CA ALA A 18 -30.38 -29.36 6.49
C ALA A 18 -30.46 -29.83 5.03
N LEU A 19 -30.67 -28.90 4.09
CA LEU A 19 -30.68 -29.21 2.66
C LEU A 19 -29.38 -29.87 2.21
N HIS A 20 -28.22 -29.33 2.61
CA HIS A 20 -26.92 -29.90 2.26
C HIS A 20 -26.77 -31.36 2.72
N MET A 21 -27.34 -31.74 3.87
CA MET A 21 -27.32 -33.14 4.33
C MET A 21 -28.22 -34.06 3.50
N LEU A 22 -29.32 -33.55 2.93
CA LEU A 22 -30.18 -34.31 2.03
C LEU A 22 -29.61 -34.44 0.60
N LEU A 23 -28.56 -33.68 0.25
CA LEU A 23 -28.00 -33.72 -1.10
C LEU A 23 -27.23 -35.04 -1.36
N PRO A 24 -27.38 -35.66 -2.55
CA PRO A 24 -26.52 -36.76 -2.98
C PRO A 24 -25.05 -36.34 -3.07
N ALA A 25 -24.13 -37.28 -2.82
CA ALA A 25 -22.68 -37.03 -2.74
C ALA A 25 -22.11 -36.22 -3.93
N ARG A 26 -22.58 -36.49 -5.15
CA ARG A 26 -22.20 -35.76 -6.37
C ARG A 26 -22.50 -34.26 -6.33
N TRP A 27 -23.61 -33.87 -5.69
CA TRP A 27 -23.99 -32.47 -5.57
C TRP A 27 -23.29 -31.79 -4.40
N ARG A 28 -23.07 -32.51 -3.29
CA ARG A 28 -22.30 -32.00 -2.13
C ARG A 28 -20.91 -31.55 -2.54
N LEU A 29 -20.19 -32.36 -3.32
CA LEU A 29 -18.85 -32.01 -3.83
C LEU A 29 -18.85 -30.71 -4.67
N ARG A 30 -19.88 -30.50 -5.50
CA ARG A 30 -20.00 -29.28 -6.33
C ARG A 30 -20.29 -28.05 -5.47
N VAL A 31 -21.20 -28.20 -4.50
CA VAL A 31 -21.53 -27.13 -3.55
C VAL A 31 -20.30 -26.76 -2.71
N ASP A 32 -19.60 -27.75 -2.16
CA ASP A 32 -18.39 -27.54 -1.35
C ASP A 32 -17.27 -26.88 -2.16
N ALA A 33 -17.05 -27.31 -3.40
CA ALA A 33 -16.07 -26.67 -4.27
C ALA A 33 -16.44 -25.20 -4.56
N GLY A 34 -17.72 -24.91 -4.77
CA GLY A 34 -18.23 -23.54 -4.91
C GLY A 34 -18.04 -22.72 -3.64
N LEU A 35 -18.37 -23.28 -2.48
CA LEU A 35 -18.24 -22.63 -1.18
C LEU A 35 -16.77 -22.29 -0.87
N ARG A 36 -15.85 -23.22 -1.12
CA ARG A 36 -14.41 -23.01 -0.95
C ARG A 36 -13.89 -21.89 -1.84
N ARG A 37 -14.33 -21.82 -3.10
CA ARG A 37 -13.94 -20.73 -4.02
C ARG A 37 -14.49 -19.38 -3.57
N LEU A 38 -15.74 -19.34 -3.09
CA LEU A 38 -16.34 -18.13 -2.53
C LEU A 38 -15.61 -17.68 -1.27
N ALA A 39 -15.30 -18.60 -0.35
CA ALA A 39 -14.54 -18.32 0.87
C ALA A 39 -13.13 -17.79 0.57
N ALA A 40 -12.43 -18.38 -0.40
CA ALA A 40 -11.13 -17.90 -0.82
C ALA A 40 -11.22 -16.47 -1.42
N ARG A 41 -12.22 -16.21 -2.27
CA ARG A 41 -12.45 -14.86 -2.81
C ARG A 41 -12.79 -13.85 -1.72
N SER A 42 -13.67 -14.19 -0.78
CA SER A 42 -14.01 -13.28 0.32
C SER A 42 -12.79 -12.99 1.19
N GLN A 43 -11.96 -13.99 1.51
CA GLN A 43 -10.71 -13.78 2.24
C GLN A 43 -9.77 -12.81 1.51
N THR A 44 -9.61 -12.93 0.19
CA THR A 44 -8.77 -11.99 -0.58
C THR A 44 -9.35 -10.57 -0.58
N LEU A 45 -10.67 -10.41 -0.67
CA LEU A 45 -11.33 -9.10 -0.65
C LEU A 45 -11.24 -8.44 0.73
N PHE A 46 -11.51 -9.20 1.80
CA PHE A 46 -11.33 -8.73 3.18
C PHE A 46 -9.87 -8.39 3.46
N GLY A 47 -8.94 -9.24 3.01
CA GLY A 47 -7.50 -8.99 3.11
C GLY A 47 -7.10 -7.69 2.41
N ARG A 48 -7.59 -7.45 1.19
CA ARG A 48 -7.37 -6.19 0.46
C ARG A 48 -7.99 -4.98 1.15
N ALA A 49 -9.22 -5.10 1.66
CA ALA A 49 -9.89 -4.02 2.38
C ALA A 49 -9.17 -3.64 3.69
N LEU A 50 -8.71 -4.65 4.44
CA LEU A 50 -7.92 -4.45 5.66
C LEU A 50 -6.50 -3.96 5.34
N ALA A 51 -5.89 -4.45 4.26
CA ALA A 51 -4.59 -4.01 3.79
C ALA A 51 -4.62 -2.55 3.32
N TRP A 52 -5.69 -2.09 2.66
CA TRP A 52 -5.85 -0.68 2.26
C TRP A 52 -5.75 0.28 3.45
N ARG A 53 -6.33 -0.10 4.61
CA ARG A 53 -6.17 0.68 5.85
C ARG A 53 -4.73 0.68 6.38
N ARG A 54 -3.98 -0.41 6.20
CA ARG A 54 -2.55 -0.49 6.57
C ARG A 54 -1.69 0.31 5.59
N GLU A 55 -1.99 0.23 4.30
CA GLU A 55 -1.33 0.96 3.21
C GLU A 55 -1.49 2.47 3.40
N GLN A 56 -2.68 2.95 3.73
CA GLN A 56 -2.90 4.38 4.04
C GLN A 56 -2.04 4.87 5.20
N ARG A 57 -1.83 4.06 6.24
CA ARG A 57 -0.96 4.43 7.37
C ARG A 57 0.51 4.47 6.95
N ARG A 58 0.96 3.50 6.15
CA ARG A 58 2.32 3.47 5.60
C ARG A 58 2.58 4.64 4.65
N ALA A 59 1.62 4.98 3.78
CA ALA A 59 1.72 6.11 2.88
C ALA A 59 1.87 7.45 3.62
N ARG A 60 1.14 7.64 4.72
CA ARG A 60 1.29 8.83 5.59
C ARG A 60 2.66 8.89 6.28
N ALA A 61 3.19 7.75 6.71
CA ALA A 61 4.53 7.72 7.30
C ALA A 61 5.60 8.05 6.25
N ALA A 62 5.48 7.47 5.05
CA ALA A 62 6.39 7.72 3.94
C ALA A 62 6.36 9.19 3.46
N SER A 63 5.18 9.83 3.39
CA SER A 63 5.09 11.24 3.01
C SER A 63 5.78 12.15 4.03
N LEU A 64 5.62 11.87 5.32
CA LEU A 64 6.29 12.64 6.39
C LEU A 64 7.81 12.44 6.36
N GLU A 65 8.30 11.26 6.01
CA GLU A 65 9.73 11.01 5.84
C GLU A 65 10.29 11.74 4.61
N ALA A 66 9.57 11.72 3.49
CA ALA A 66 9.95 12.46 2.29
C ALA A 66 10.06 13.97 2.55
N ASP A 67 9.06 14.56 3.23
CA ASP A 67 9.07 15.98 3.59
C ASP A 67 10.26 16.35 4.47
N ARG A 68 10.65 15.47 5.40
CA ARG A 68 11.84 15.69 6.25
C ARG A 68 13.13 15.69 5.43
N VAL A 69 13.25 14.82 4.42
CA VAL A 69 14.43 14.76 3.55
C VAL A 69 14.49 15.99 2.66
N ILE A 70 13.37 16.38 2.04
CA ILE A 70 13.28 17.58 1.21
C ILE A 70 13.63 18.83 2.03
N ARG A 71 13.09 18.95 3.24
CA ARG A 71 13.40 20.07 4.14
C ARG A 71 14.88 20.10 4.52
N ARG A 72 15.47 18.94 4.88
CA ARG A 72 16.91 18.85 5.17
C ARG A 72 17.77 19.23 3.97
N ALA A 73 17.41 18.79 2.77
CA ALA A 73 18.12 19.15 1.54
C ALA A 73 18.03 20.66 1.28
N ARG A 74 16.86 21.27 1.51
CA ARG A 74 16.65 22.71 1.36
C ARG A 74 17.45 23.53 2.39
N GLU A 75 17.47 23.09 3.65
CA GLU A 75 18.27 23.70 4.72
C GLU A 75 19.79 23.50 4.52
N ALA A 76 20.20 22.41 3.89
CA ALA A 76 21.58 22.19 3.49
C ALA A 76 21.96 23.12 2.33
N ALA A 77 21.12 23.21 1.30
CA ALA A 77 21.34 24.10 0.16
C ALA A 77 21.45 25.57 0.60
N LEU A 78 20.55 26.05 1.47
CA LEU A 78 20.62 27.40 2.04
C LEU A 78 21.88 27.67 2.87
N ARG A 79 22.46 26.63 3.50
CA ARG A 79 23.73 26.76 4.25
C ARG A 79 24.96 26.67 3.34
N ASP A 80 24.87 25.92 2.25
CA ASP A 80 25.90 25.78 1.22
C ASP A 80 25.80 26.82 0.10
N GLU A 81 24.84 27.75 0.12
CA GLU A 81 24.80 28.92 -0.78
C GLU A 81 26.10 29.77 -0.70
N GLY A 82 26.87 29.64 0.39
CA GLY A 82 28.22 30.22 0.51
C GLY A 82 29.35 29.38 -0.12
N ARG A 83 29.09 28.12 -0.50
CA ARG A 83 30.08 27.13 -1.00
C ARG A 83 29.82 26.69 -2.45
N ALA A 84 28.57 26.66 -2.89
CA ALA A 84 28.18 26.31 -4.25
C ALA A 84 28.22 27.53 -5.19
N ARG A 85 29.38 28.17 -5.32
CA ARG A 85 29.64 29.14 -6.37
C ARG A 85 30.07 28.38 -7.62
N GLY A 86 29.16 28.27 -8.57
CA GLY A 86 29.40 27.63 -9.86
C GLY A 86 28.38 28.10 -10.87
N GLU A 87 28.84 28.56 -12.03
CA GLU A 87 27.98 29.03 -13.10
C GLU A 87 27.47 27.88 -13.98
N TRP A 88 26.18 27.94 -14.30
CA TRP A 88 25.61 27.12 -15.36
C TRP A 88 25.86 27.79 -16.72
N ARG A 89 26.67 27.16 -17.57
CA ARG A 89 26.87 27.56 -18.97
C ARG A 89 26.14 26.57 -19.90
N GLY A 90 24.94 26.94 -20.32
CA GLY A 90 24.09 26.05 -21.12
C GLY A 90 23.70 24.78 -20.36
N ASN A 91 23.94 23.59 -20.94
CA ASN A 91 23.63 22.29 -20.32
C ASN A 91 24.74 21.75 -19.39
N VAL A 92 25.83 22.50 -19.18
CA VAL A 92 26.98 22.03 -18.42
C VAL A 92 27.15 22.88 -17.17
N TYR A 93 27.24 22.22 -16.02
CA TYR A 93 27.57 22.85 -14.74
C TYR A 93 29.09 23.01 -14.62
N HIS A 94 29.56 24.23 -14.31
CA HIS A 94 30.95 24.49 -13.94
C HIS A 94 30.99 24.93 -12.48
N SER A 95 31.74 24.22 -11.64
CA SER A 95 32.00 24.67 -10.26
C SER A 95 33.34 25.37 -10.19
N ASP A 96 33.41 26.50 -9.48
CA ASP A 96 34.59 27.37 -9.40
C ASP A 96 35.83 26.66 -8.78
N ASP A 97 35.62 25.53 -8.10
CA ASP A 97 36.68 24.71 -7.49
C ASP A 97 37.58 23.95 -8.49
N PHE A 98 37.16 23.79 -9.75
CA PHE A 98 37.96 23.09 -10.77
C PHE A 98 39.05 23.97 -11.40
N ASP A 99 38.95 25.29 -11.29
CA ASP A 99 39.91 26.25 -11.88
C ASP A 99 41.11 26.54 -10.94
N LYS A 100 41.57 25.52 -10.19
CA LYS A 100 42.80 25.65 -9.41
C LYS A 100 44.03 25.50 -10.33
N PRO A 101 44.90 26.52 -10.45
CA PRO A 101 46.12 26.41 -11.23
C PRO A 101 46.99 25.30 -10.66
N ARG A 102 47.33 24.33 -11.52
CA ARG A 102 48.17 23.18 -11.19
C ARG A 102 49.54 23.69 -10.76
N LYS A 103 50.00 23.31 -9.55
CA LYS A 103 51.30 23.75 -9.01
C LYS A 103 52.43 23.45 -10.01
N PRO A 104 53.33 24.41 -10.30
CA PRO A 104 54.54 24.13 -11.05
C PRO A 104 55.45 23.26 -10.19
N HIS A 105 55.98 22.21 -10.83
CA HIS A 105 56.94 21.26 -10.27
C HIS A 105 58.34 21.86 -10.27
#